data_AF-A0A9X5APB6-F1
#
_entry.id   AF-A0A9X5APB6-F1
#
_cell.length_a   1.000
_cell.length_b   1.000
_cell.length_c   1.000
_cell.angle_alpha   90.00
_cell.angle_beta   90.00
_cell.angle_gamma   90.00
#
_symmetry.space_group_name_H-M   'P 1'
#
loop_
_entity.id
_entity.type
_entity.pdbx_description
1 polymer ?
#
loop_
_entity_poly.entity_id
_entity_poly.type
_entity_poly.pdbx_seq_one_letter_code
_entity_poly.pdbx_strand_id
1 'polypeptide(L)'
;MAVKENPVPIPQRFALTLEEAGFLLGVSAQTIQKYIDAELIIPLRPNNNSVRVRVQDLEELTAKMVGKVFDTQNLRLKDIK
;
A
#
# COMPACT_ATOMS: atom_id res chain seq x y z
N MET A 1 -18.91 31.55 0.36
CA MET A 1 -18.79 30.44 -0.59
C MET A 1 -18.48 29.19 0.21
N ALA A 2 -19.46 28.32 0.46
CA ALA A 2 -19.24 27.10 1.22
C ALA A 2 -18.48 26.12 0.34
N VAL A 3 -17.25 25.75 0.74
CA VAL A 3 -16.53 24.63 0.13
C VAL A 3 -17.39 23.41 0.43
N LYS A 4 -18.10 22.92 -0.58
CA LYS A 4 -18.87 21.68 -0.50
C LYS A 4 -17.82 20.58 -0.34
N GLU A 5 -17.48 20.27 0.90
CA GLU A 5 -16.67 19.12 1.26
C GLU A 5 -17.42 17.89 0.75
N ASN A 6 -17.18 17.49 -0.50
CA ASN A 6 -17.63 16.21 -1.00
C ASN A 6 -17.01 15.18 -0.06
N PRO A 7 -17.80 14.44 0.73
CA PRO A 7 -17.25 13.43 1.61
C PRO A 7 -16.56 12.43 0.70
N VAL A 8 -15.23 12.41 0.77
CA VAL A 8 -14.40 11.39 0.13
C VAL A 8 -15.03 10.04 0.48
N PRO A 9 -15.35 9.17 -0.50
CA PRO A 9 -16.00 7.90 -0.25
C PRO A 9 -15.29 7.19 0.91
N ILE A 10 -16.05 6.64 1.87
CA ILE A 10 -15.51 6.00 3.08
C ILE A 10 -14.34 5.04 2.78
N PRO A 11 -14.32 4.24 1.69
CA PRO A 11 -13.16 3.41 1.33
C PRO A 11 -11.87 4.19 1.03
N GLN A 12 -11.98 5.42 0.49
CA GLN A 12 -10.85 6.30 0.19
C GLN A 12 -10.34 7.07 1.43
N ARG A 13 -11.11 7.11 2.53
CA ARG A 13 -10.62 7.60 3.83
C ARG A 13 -9.59 6.66 4.46
N PHE A 14 -9.63 5.38 4.10
CA PHE A 14 -8.66 4.36 4.54
C PHE A 14 -7.57 4.11 3.50
N ALA A 15 -7.36 5.06 2.58
CA ALA A 15 -6.35 4.96 1.54
C ALA A 15 -5.17 5.90 1.89
N LEU A 16 -4.03 5.30 2.21
CA LEU A 16 -2.79 5.93 2.60
C LEU A 16 -1.95 6.32 1.39
N THR A 17 -1.13 7.35 1.54
CA THR A 17 -0.03 7.62 0.60
C THR A 17 1.04 6.52 0.70
N LEU A 18 1.92 6.45 -0.31
CA LEU A 18 3.04 5.49 -0.29
C LEU A 18 3.99 5.73 0.90
N GLU A 19 4.14 6.99 1.33
CA GLU A 19 4.97 7.34 2.50
C GLU A 19 4.33 6.85 3.80
N GLU A 20 3.04 7.10 4.01
CA GLU A 20 2.31 6.62 5.19
C GLU A 20 2.26 5.10 5.25
N ALA A 21 2.01 4.44 4.12
CA ALA A 21 2.05 2.99 4.01
C ALA A 21 3.45 2.43 4.33
N GLY A 22 4.51 3.09 3.85
CA GLY A 22 5.90 2.73 4.15
C GLY A 22 6.20 2.86 5.63
N PHE A 23 5.78 3.97 6.25
CA PHE A 23 5.97 4.21 7.68
C PHE A 23 5.31 3.11 8.54
N LEU A 24 4.06 2.73 8.23
CA LEU A 24 3.36 1.68 8.98
C LEU A 24 4.01 0.30 8.86
N LEU A 25 4.61 0.00 7.69
CA LEU A 25 5.30 -1.27 7.44
C LEU A 25 6.79 -1.24 7.83
N GLY A 26 7.31 -0.09 8.26
CA GLY A 26 8.74 0.07 8.54
C GLY A 26 9.63 -0.05 7.28
N VAL A 27 9.10 0.27 6.10
CA VAL A 27 9.81 0.21 4.81
C VAL A 27 9.76 1.55 4.07
N SER A 28 10.63 1.73 3.07
CA SER A 28 10.61 2.94 2.26
C SER A 28 9.38 3.01 1.35
N ALA A 29 8.95 4.22 0.98
CA ALA A 29 7.88 4.42 -0.02
C ALA A 29 8.21 3.75 -1.38
N GLN A 30 9.49 3.68 -1.75
CA GLN A 30 9.94 2.94 -2.94
C GLN A 30 9.68 1.43 -2.81
N THR A 31 9.80 0.87 -1.60
CA THR A 31 9.46 -0.53 -1.34
C THR A 31 7.97 -0.77 -1.52
N ILE A 32 7.11 0.15 -1.06
CA ILE A 32 5.66 0.07 -1.31
C ILE A 32 5.35 0.13 -2.80
N GLN A 33 6.05 0.99 -3.55
CA GLN A 33 5.91 1.04 -5.02
C GLN A 33 6.30 -0.30 -5.66
N LYS A 34 7.36 -0.96 -5.18
CA LYS A 34 7.72 -2.32 -5.65
C LYS A 34 6.66 -3.36 -5.33
N TYR A 35 5.96 -3.27 -4.19
CA TYR A 35 4.84 -4.16 -3.88
C TYR A 35 3.66 -3.94 -4.83
N ILE A 36 3.42 -2.70 -5.24
CA ILE A 36 2.42 -2.38 -6.27
C ILE A 36 2.85 -2.93 -7.63
N ASP A 37 4.10 -2.74 -8.04
CA ASP A 37 4.63 -3.21 -9.32
C ASP A 37 4.67 -4.75 -9.40
N ALA A 38 4.84 -5.43 -8.25
CA ALA A 38 4.77 -6.88 -8.11
C ALA A 38 3.33 -7.42 -7.99
N GLU A 39 2.31 -6.57 -8.18
CA GLU A 39 0.88 -6.91 -8.09
C GLU A 39 0.46 -7.48 -6.72
N LEU A 40 1.22 -7.19 -5.66
CA LEU A 40 0.93 -7.61 -4.29
C LEU A 40 -0.06 -6.68 -3.59
N ILE A 41 -0.13 -5.43 -4.03
CA ILE A 41 -1.05 -4.40 -3.55
C ILE A 41 -1.75 -3.80 -4.77
N ILE A 42 -3.08 -3.65 -4.70
CA ILE A 42 -3.86 -2.98 -5.75
C ILE A 42 -3.93 -1.48 -5.41
N PRO A 43 -3.25 -0.59 -6.16
CA PRO A 43 -3.27 0.83 -5.87
C PRO A 43 -4.60 1.45 -6.27
N LEU A 44 -5.11 2.33 -5.40
CA LEU A 44 -6.14 3.29 -5.76
C LEU A 44 -5.50 4.50 -6.42
N ARG A 45 -5.98 4.87 -7.62
CA ARG A 45 -5.56 6.10 -8.32
C ARG A 45 -6.74 7.07 -8.39
N PRO A 46 -7.02 7.83 -7.31
CA PRO A 46 -8.08 8.85 -7.35
C PRO A 46 -7.81 9.96 -8.38
N ASN A 47 -6.55 10.16 -8.78
CA ASN A 47 -6.10 11.17 -9.73
C ASN A 47 -4.88 10.63 -10.51
N ASN A 48 -4.58 11.14 -11.71
CA ASN A 48 -3.41 10.72 -12.50
C ASN A 48 -2.07 10.85 -11.77
N ASN A 49 -2.00 11.68 -10.71
CA ASN A 49 -0.76 12.00 -10.01
C ASN A 49 -0.73 11.53 -8.54
N SER A 50 -1.74 10.77 -8.10
CA SER A 50 -1.82 10.33 -6.71
C SER A 50 -2.13 8.85 -6.64
N VAL A 51 -1.12 8.08 -6.22
CA VAL A 51 -1.25 6.67 -5.89
C VAL A 51 -1.53 6.56 -4.41
N ARG A 52 -2.60 5.85 -4.06
CA ARG A 52 -2.96 5.53 -2.68
C ARG A 52 -3.10 4.03 -2.50
N VAL A 53 -2.86 3.56 -1.30
CA VAL A 53 -2.93 2.15 -0.91
C VAL A 53 -3.96 2.00 0.18
N ARG A 54 -4.87 1.04 0.08
CA ARG A 54 -5.83 0.78 1.16
C ARG A 54 -5.12 0.13 2.33
N VAL A 55 -5.48 0.54 3.54
CA VAL A 55 -5.00 -0.11 4.78
C VAL A 55 -5.26 -1.62 4.75
N GLN A 56 -6.43 -2.04 4.25
CA GLN A 56 -6.79 -3.45 4.13
C GLN A 56 -5.81 -4.24 3.25
N ASP A 57 -5.36 -3.68 2.12
CA ASP A 57 -4.37 -4.36 1.26
C ASP A 57 -3.01 -4.52 1.98
N LEU A 58 -2.65 -3.57 2.85
CA LEU A 58 -1.44 -3.67 3.69
C LEU A 58 -1.60 -4.71 4.80
N GLU A 59 -2.77 -4.82 5.41
CA GLU A 59 -3.07 -5.86 6.40
C GLU A 59 -3.05 -7.26 5.77
N GLU A 60 -3.63 -7.42 4.58
CA GLU A 60 -3.56 -8.68 3.83
C GLU A 60 -2.12 -9.01 3.39
N LEU A 61 -1.37 -8.00 2.97
CA LEU A 61 0.04 -8.17 2.63
C LEU A 61 0.86 -8.60 3.85
N THR A 62 0.71 -7.90 4.98
CA THR A 62 1.41 -8.26 6.22
C THR A 62 1.02 -9.65 6.69
N ALA A 63 -0.26 -10.01 6.67
CA ALA A 63 -0.71 -11.37 6.98
C ALA A 63 -0.07 -12.44 6.07
N LYS A 64 0.11 -12.16 4.77
CA LYS A 64 0.83 -13.03 3.83
C LYS A 64 2.36 -13.03 4.05
N MET A 65 2.89 -11.95 4.62
CA MET A 65 4.32 -11.80 4.97
C MET A 65 4.67 -12.38 6.35
N VAL A 66 3.70 -12.64 7.23
CA VAL A 66 3.96 -13.34 8.50
C VAL A 66 4.53 -14.73 8.18
N GLY A 67 5.79 -14.96 8.56
CA GLY A 67 6.52 -16.19 8.23
C GLY A 67 7.23 -16.17 6.87
N LYS A 68 7.22 -15.05 6.13
CA LYS A 68 7.88 -14.91 4.81
C LYS A 68 8.80 -13.68 4.76
N VAL A 69 10.02 -13.87 4.28
CA VAL A 69 10.93 -12.78 3.92
C VAL A 69 10.58 -12.27 2.53
N PHE A 70 10.45 -10.95 2.38
CA PHE A 70 10.38 -10.33 1.06
C PHE A 70 11.78 -10.34 0.42
N ASP A 71 11.97 -11.20 -0.58
CA ASP A 71 13.19 -11.25 -1.38
C ASP A 71 13.19 -10.05 -2.35
N THR A 72 13.94 -9.01 -1.98
CA THR A 72 14.07 -7.77 -2.74
C THR A 72 14.84 -7.93 -4.05
N GLN A 73 15.55 -9.06 -4.26
CA GLN A 73 16.27 -9.36 -5.49
C GLN A 73 15.37 -10.01 -6.54
N ASN A 74 14.37 -10.79 -6.10
CA ASN A 74 13.46 -11.54 -6.97
C ASN A 74 12.02 -11.02 -6.92
N LEU A 75 11.75 -9.96 -6.15
CA LEU A 75 10.42 -9.36 -5.95
C LEU A 75 9.36 -10.40 -5.53
N ARG A 76 9.76 -11.34 -4.65
CA ARG A 76 8.91 -12.48 -4.25
C ARG A 76 8.97 -12.73 -2.75
N LEU A 77 7.87 -13.24 -2.21
CA LEU A 77 7.79 -13.70 -0.83
C LEU A 77 8.38 -15.11 -0.72
N LYS A 78 9.46 -15.26 0.06
CA LYS A 78 10.09 -16.54 0.41
C LYS A 78 9.74 -16.91 1.84
N ASP A 79 9.48 -18.18 2.12
CA ASP A 79 9.29 -18.67 3.49
C ASP A 79 10.56 -18.46 4.34
N ILE A 80 10.39 -18.06 5.60
CA ILE A 80 11.46 -18.07 6.61
C ILE A 80 11.61 -19.52 7.06
N LYS A 81 12.60 -20.22 6.52
CA LYS A 81 12.99 -21.56 6.97
C LYS A 81 14.19 -21.50 7.90
#